data_AF-A0A944TY62-F1
#
_entry.id   AF-A0A944TY62-F1
#
_cell.length_a   1.000
_cell.length_b   1.000
_cell.length_c   1.000
_cell.angle_alpha   90.00
_cell.angle_beta   90.00
_cell.angle_gamma   90.00
#
_symmetry.space_group_name_H-M   'P 1'
#
loop_
_entity.id
_entity.type
_entity.pdbx_description
1 polymer ?
#
loop_
_entity_poly.entity_id
_entity_poly.type
_entity_poly.pdbx_seq_one_letter_code
_entity_poly.pdbx_strand_id
1 'polypeptide(L)' 'TRNPPLMYGNVDFEGGGNIFLEITGFGVGEISIGTKVSTTFRIKDIDSKRGFHRYFWKAAPEKSGHHV' A
#
# COMPACT_ATOMS: atom_id res chain seq x y z
N THR A 1 -3.89 -8.38 -12.94
CA THR A 1 -3.96 -7.38 -14.03
C THR A 1 -3.41 -6.05 -13.53
N ARG A 2 -2.74 -5.26 -14.36
CA ARG A 2 -2.27 -3.91 -13.97
C ARG A 2 -3.48 -3.03 -13.64
N ASN A 3 -3.42 -2.26 -12.55
CA ASN A 3 -4.54 -1.45 -12.05
C ASN A 3 -4.15 0.03 -11.98
N PRO A 4 -4.11 0.76 -13.12
CA PRO A 4 -3.87 2.20 -13.12
C PRO A 4 -5.10 2.98 -12.60
N PRO A 5 -4.90 4.16 -11.98
CA PRO A 5 -3.61 4.79 -11.71
C PRO A 5 -2.85 4.12 -10.56
N LEU A 6 -1.51 4.10 -10.67
CA LEU A 6 -0.68 3.74 -9.53
C LEU A 6 -0.71 4.88 -8.52
N MET A 7 -1.23 4.61 -7.33
CA MET A 7 -1.24 5.57 -6.23
C MET A 7 -0.03 5.33 -5.32
N TYR A 8 0.56 6.42 -4.84
CA TYR A 8 1.72 6.42 -3.97
C TYR A 8 1.70 7.66 -3.08
N GLY A 9 2.38 7.60 -1.95
CA GLY A 9 2.49 8.73 -1.03
C GLY A 9 3.44 8.42 0.13
N ASN A 10 3.76 9.45 0.89
CA ASN A 10 4.48 9.29 2.15
C ASN A 10 3.51 8.80 3.23
N VAL A 11 3.92 7.78 3.97
CA VAL A 11 3.18 7.21 5.09
C VAL A 11 3.98 7.48 6.35
N ASP A 12 3.36 8.21 7.27
CA ASP A 12 3.87 8.40 8.63
C ASP A 12 3.44 7.22 9.51
N PHE A 13 4.39 6.67 10.26
CA PHE A 13 4.17 5.54 11.15
C PHE A 13 4.09 6.00 12.61
N GLU A 14 3.23 5.37 13.40
CA GLU A 14 3.23 5.53 14.85
C GLU A 14 4.55 5.02 15.43
N GLY A 15 5.17 5.82 16.33
CA GLY A 15 6.54 5.58 16.79
C GLY A 15 7.62 6.24 15.92
N GLY A 16 7.23 6.90 14.83
CA GLY A 16 8.10 7.66 13.94
C GLY A 16 8.47 6.90 12.67
N GLY A 17 9.12 7.63 11.76
CA GLY A 17 9.44 7.14 10.42
C GLY A 17 8.43 7.58 9.37
N ASN A 18 8.94 7.91 8.19
CA ASN A 18 8.19 8.34 7.04
C ASN A 18 8.71 7.55 5.84
N ILE A 19 7.83 6.82 5.15
CA ILE A 19 8.23 5.97 4.02
C ILE A 19 7.32 6.28 2.84
N PHE A 20 7.93 6.53 1.68
CA PHE A 20 7.23 6.59 0.41
C PHE A 20 6.80 5.20 -0.04
N LEU A 21 5.49 4.93 0.00
CA LEU A 21 4.91 3.62 -0.28
C LEU A 21 3.87 3.69 -1.40
N GLU A 22 3.72 2.57 -2.11
CA GLU A 22 2.56 2.36 -2.96
C GLU A 22 1.30 2.15 -2.11
N ILE A 23 0.17 2.61 -2.66
CA ILE A 23 -1.14 2.58 -2.02
C ILE A 23 -2.07 1.67 -2.81
N THR A 24 -2.90 0.91 -2.11
CA THR A 24 -3.85 -0.05 -2.71
C THR A 24 -5.19 -0.04 -1.97
N GLY A 25 -6.25 -0.51 -2.64
CA GLY A 25 -7.56 -0.69 -2.00
C GLY A 25 -8.39 0.58 -1.85
N PHE A 26 -7.97 1.68 -2.49
CA PHE A 26 -8.76 2.90 -2.66
C PHE A 26 -9.19 3.01 -4.13
N GLY A 27 -10.35 3.62 -4.35
CA GLY A 27 -10.77 4.19 -5.61
C GLY A 27 -10.11 5.54 -5.88
N VAL A 28 -10.24 6.03 -7.12
CA VAL A 28 -9.76 7.37 -7.50
C VAL A 28 -10.50 8.43 -6.68
N GLY A 29 -9.74 9.27 -5.96
CA GLY A 29 -10.29 10.33 -5.12
C GLY A 29 -10.72 9.91 -3.72
N GLU A 30 -10.62 8.64 -3.36
CA GLU A 30 -11.01 8.15 -2.01
C GLU A 30 -9.94 8.35 -0.94
N ILE A 31 -8.73 8.78 -1.33
CA ILE A 31 -7.62 9.01 -0.41
C ILE A 31 -7.28 10.50 -0.34
N SER A 32 -6.89 10.97 0.84
CA SER A 32 -6.44 12.33 1.10
C SER A 32 -5.29 12.34 2.12
N ILE A 33 -4.62 13.49 2.26
CA ILE A 33 -3.61 13.66 3.30
C ILE A 33 -4.28 13.47 4.67
N GLY A 34 -3.65 12.69 5.54
CA GLY A 34 -4.18 12.36 6.87
C GLY A 34 -5.15 11.17 6.91
N THR A 35 -5.48 10.55 5.77
CA THR A 35 -6.24 9.29 5.77
C THR A 35 -5.47 8.21 6.54
N LYS A 36 -6.13 7.60 7.54
CA LYS A 36 -5.58 6.46 8.28
C LYS A 36 -5.47 5.23 7.39
N VAL A 37 -4.33 4.57 7.46
CA VAL A 37 -4.00 3.40 6.66
C VAL A 37 -3.36 2.34 7.52
N SER A 38 -3.43 1.09 7.06
CA SER A 38 -2.65 -0.03 7.57
C SER A 38 -1.75 -0.59 6.48
N THR A 39 -0.67 -1.25 6.86
CA THR A 39 0.21 -1.93 5.89
C THR A 39 -0.32 -3.31 5.53
N THR A 40 -0.34 -3.63 4.24
CA THR A 40 -0.69 -4.95 3.71
C THR A 40 0.44 -5.50 2.85
N PHE A 41 0.74 -6.78 2.97
CA PHE A 41 1.77 -7.45 2.18
C PHE A 41 1.22 -7.81 0.79
N ARG A 42 1.85 -7.30 -0.28
CA ARG A 42 1.34 -7.43 -1.66
C ARG A 42 2.48 -7.65 -2.66
N ILE A 43 2.12 -8.12 -3.85
CA ILE A 43 3.06 -8.14 -4.98
C ILE A 43 3.38 -6.68 -5.37
N LYS A 44 4.67 -6.35 -5.33
CA LYS A 44 5.22 -5.07 -5.79
C LYS A 44 5.47 -5.11 -7.29
N ASP A 45 6.09 -6.20 -7.75
CA ASP A 45 6.43 -6.41 -9.16
C ASP A 45 6.73 -7.88 -9.43
N ILE A 46 6.71 -8.27 -10.70
CA ILE A 46 7.05 -9.61 -11.19
C ILE A 46 8.36 -9.48 -11.98
N ASP A 47 9.44 -10.08 -11.48
CA ASP A 47 10.72 -10.12 -12.19
C ASP A 47 10.63 -11.15 -13.33
N SER A 48 10.36 -10.67 -14.54
CA SER A 48 10.25 -11.54 -15.73
C SER A 48 11.58 -12.18 -16.16
N LYS A 49 12.73 -11.65 -15.74
CA LYS A 49 14.04 -12.23 -16.07
C LYS A 49 14.39 -13.39 -15.15
N ARG A 50 14.04 -13.28 -13.86
CA ARG A 50 14.40 -14.27 -12.83
C ARG A 50 13.23 -15.17 -12.40
N GLY A 51 12.01 -14.85 -12.81
CA GLY A 51 10.83 -15.69 -12.60
C GLY A 51 10.22 -15.62 -11.19
N PHE A 52 10.60 -14.66 -10.34
CA PHE A 52 10.03 -14.53 -9.00
C PHE A 52 9.16 -13.29 -8.81
N HIS A 53 8.18 -13.42 -7.94
CA HIS A 53 7.37 -12.31 -7.46
C HIS A 53 8.11 -11.58 -6.34
N ARG A 54 8.23 -10.25 -6.49
CA ARG A 54 8.74 -9.39 -5.42
C ARG A 54 7.56 -8.92 -4.60
N TYR A 55 7.58 -9.24 -3.32
CA TYR A 55 6.58 -8.81 -2.37
C TYR A 55 7.10 -7.64 -1.55
N PHE A 56 6.22 -6.71 -1.22
CA PHE A 56 6.52 -5.60 -0.33
C PHE A 56 5.26 -5.11 0.37
N TRP A 57 5.45 -4.31 1.41
CA TRP A 57 4.36 -3.62 2.10
C TRP A 57 3.77 -2.51 1.22
N LYS A 58 2.45 -2.35 1.25
CA LYS A 58 1.70 -1.24 0.66
C LYS A 58 0.75 -0.67 1.71
N ALA A 59 0.43 0.62 1.61
CA ALA A 59 -0.61 1.22 2.41
C ALA A 59 -1.99 0.84 1.85
N ALA A 60 -2.93 0.52 2.73
CA ALA A 60 -4.31 0.19 2.40
C ALA A 60 -5.25 0.81 3.44
N PRO A 61 -6.56 0.91 3.14
CA PRO A 61 -7.53 1.36 4.14
C PRO A 61 -7.35 0.60 5.45
N GLU A 62 -7.37 1.33 6.57
CA GLU A 62 -7.43 0.72 7.89
C GLU A 62 -8.71 -0.13 7.95
N LYS A 63 -8.56 -1.45 8.10
CA LYS A 63 -9.72 -2.32 8.27
C LYS A 63 -10.29 -2.03 9.65
N SER A 64 -11.59 -1.70 9.74
CA SER A 64 -12.31 -1.72 11.01
C SER A 64 -12.08 -3.07 11.67
N GLY A 65 -11.51 -3.05 12.88
CA GLY A 65 -10.86 -4.19 13.53
C GLY A 65 -11.60 -5.51 13.39
N HIS A 66 -10.91 -6.52 12.85
CA HIS A 66 -11.19 -7.89 13.28
C HIS A 66 -10.56 -8.01 14.67
N HIS A 67 -11.39 -7.83 15.71
CA HIS A 67 -11.10 -8.39 17.02
C HIS A 67 -11.05 -9.91 16.84
N VAL A 68 -9.84 -10.46 16.84
CA VAL A 68 -9.60 -11.86 17.18
C VAL A 68 -9.48 -11.99 18.68
#